data_AF-H9V660-F1
#
_entry.id   AF-H9V660-F1
#
_cell.length_a   1.000
_cell.length_b   1.000
_cell.length_c   1.000
_cell.angle_alpha   90.00
_cell.angle_beta   90.00
_cell.angle_gamma   90.00
#
_symmetry.space_group_name_H-M   'P 1'
#
loop_
_entity.id
_entity.type
_entity.pdbx_description
1 polymer ?
#
loop_
_entity_poly.entity_id
_entity_poly.type
_entity_poly.pdbx_seq_one_letter_code
_entity_poly.pdbx_strand_id
1 'polypeptide(L)'
;SVGFYNAKCSQAESIVRGVITSHYAIDQSLPAALLRMHFHDCFVKGCDGSILIDSVGNNVSEKEAGPNLTVRGFEIIDEAKALLESACPGVVSCADIIALATRDAVSLAGGQQYNLPTGRRDGRISSINNVNLPAPSFQVSQA
;
A
#
# COMPACT_ATOMS: atom_id res chain seq x y z
N SER A 1 5.25 -11.47 -11.22
CA SER A 1 4.34 -12.51 -11.76
C SER A 1 3.39 -12.98 -10.66
N VAL A 2 2.32 -13.69 -11.00
CA VAL A 2 1.53 -14.40 -9.98
C VAL A 2 2.42 -15.45 -9.32
N GLY A 3 2.38 -15.55 -8.00
CA GLY A 3 3.19 -16.49 -7.22
C GLY A 3 4.68 -16.14 -7.08
N PHE A 4 5.07 -14.87 -7.25
CA PHE A 4 6.48 -14.43 -7.15
C PHE A 4 7.16 -14.84 -5.83
N TYR A 5 6.40 -14.89 -4.73
CA TYR A 5 6.90 -15.23 -3.41
C TYR A 5 6.81 -16.71 -3.04
N ASN A 6 6.18 -17.58 -3.85
CA ASN A 6 5.87 -18.97 -3.45
C ASN A 6 7.09 -19.76 -2.96
N ALA A 7 8.26 -19.58 -3.59
CA ALA A 7 9.49 -20.27 -3.21
C ALA A 7 10.35 -19.52 -2.18
N LYS A 8 10.09 -18.22 -1.94
CA LYS A 8 10.92 -17.35 -1.10
C LYS A 8 10.27 -17.02 0.25
N CYS A 9 8.95 -16.90 0.24
CA CYS A 9 8.11 -16.65 1.40
C CYS A 9 6.69 -17.15 1.10
N SER A 10 6.48 -18.46 1.22
CA SER A 10 5.19 -19.12 0.91
C SER A 10 4.02 -18.61 1.76
N GLN A 11 4.31 -18.03 2.93
CA GLN A 11 3.33 -17.48 3.86
C GLN A 11 3.00 -16.00 3.61
N ALA A 12 3.61 -15.36 2.61
CA ALA A 12 3.50 -13.91 2.42
C ALA A 12 2.04 -13.44 2.29
N GLU A 13 1.27 -14.04 1.37
CA GLU A 13 -0.12 -13.64 1.14
C GLU A 13 -1.02 -13.96 2.35
N SER A 14 -0.79 -15.09 3.03
CA SER A 14 -1.58 -15.45 4.22
C SER A 14 -1.33 -14.53 5.41
N ILE A 15 -0.08 -14.07 5.61
CA ILE A 15 0.26 -13.12 6.68
C ILE A 15 -0.45 -11.79 6.43
N VAL A 16 -0.33 -11.23 5.23
CA VAL A 16 -1.01 -9.98 4.86
C VAL A 16 -2.52 -10.13 5.03
N ARG A 17 -3.10 -11.21 4.50
CA ARG A 17 -4.55 -11.50 4.62
C ARG A 17 -5.01 -11.56 6.07
N GLY A 18 -4.21 -12.17 6.95
CA GLY A 18 -4.50 -12.29 8.38
C GLY A 18 -4.58 -10.93 9.07
N VAL A 19 -3.57 -10.07 8.85
CA VAL A 19 -3.56 -8.70 9.38
C VAL A 19 -4.79 -7.92 8.91
N ILE A 20 -5.07 -7.94 7.61
CA ILE A 20 -6.21 -7.21 7.04
C ILE A 20 -7.55 -7.73 7.56
N THR A 21 -7.69 -9.04 7.73
CA THR A 21 -8.92 -9.64 8.28
C THR A 21 -9.17 -9.18 9.72
N SER A 22 -8.13 -9.12 10.56
CA SER A 22 -8.24 -8.66 11.94
C SER A 22 -8.62 -7.19 12.04
N HIS A 23 -7.99 -6.32 11.24
CA HIS A 23 -8.30 -4.89 11.24
C HIS A 23 -9.67 -4.57 10.62
N TYR A 24 -10.06 -5.29 9.56
CA TYR A 24 -11.39 -5.12 8.94
C TYR A 24 -12.55 -5.47 9.90
N ALA A 25 -12.35 -6.43 10.80
CA ALA A 25 -13.34 -6.78 11.81
C ALA A 25 -13.63 -5.63 12.80
N ILE A 26 -12.70 -4.69 12.94
CA ILE A 26 -12.78 -3.52 13.83
C ILE A 26 -13.24 -2.28 13.03
N ASP A 27 -12.65 -2.04 11.86
CA ASP A 27 -12.97 -0.92 10.97
C ASP A 27 -13.39 -1.41 9.58
N GLN A 28 -14.71 -1.44 9.34
CA GLN A 28 -15.27 -1.82 8.05
C GLN A 28 -15.00 -0.80 6.93
N SER A 29 -14.52 0.41 7.25
CA SER A 29 -14.13 1.40 6.25
C SER A 29 -12.67 1.26 5.76
N LEU A 30 -11.92 0.31 6.33
CA LEU A 30 -10.54 -0.01 5.93
C LEU A 30 -10.33 -0.26 4.42
N PRO A 31 -11.24 -0.94 3.68
CA PRO A 31 -11.06 -1.17 2.25
C PRO A 31 -10.93 0.14 1.46
N ALA A 32 -11.71 1.16 1.81
CA ALA A 32 -11.63 2.46 1.16
C ALA A 32 -10.30 3.17 1.46
N ALA A 33 -9.78 3.03 2.69
CA ALA A 33 -8.51 3.62 3.09
C ALA A 33 -7.32 3.00 2.35
N LEU A 34 -7.23 1.66 2.32
CA LEU A 34 -6.14 0.96 1.66
C LEU A 34 -6.20 1.11 0.13
N LEU A 35 -7.41 1.09 -0.45
CA LEU A 35 -7.59 1.38 -1.88
C LEU A 35 -7.08 2.79 -2.22
N ARG A 36 -7.36 3.77 -1.37
CA ARG A 36 -6.84 5.13 -1.54
C ARG A 36 -5.33 5.18 -1.38
N MET A 37 -4.75 4.55 -0.37
CA MET A 37 -3.29 4.48 -0.21
C MET A 37 -2.62 3.90 -1.45
N HIS A 38 -3.14 2.78 -1.96
CA HIS A 38 -2.61 2.13 -3.16
C HIS A 38 -2.71 3.02 -4.40
N PHE A 39 -3.84 3.72 -4.58
CA PHE A 39 -4.00 4.71 -5.64
C PHE A 39 -2.95 5.83 -5.52
N HIS A 40 -2.78 6.40 -4.33
CA HIS A 40 -1.84 7.50 -4.09
C HIS A 40 -0.38 7.07 -4.30
N ASP A 41 -0.01 5.86 -3.91
CA ASP A 41 1.29 5.25 -4.20
C ASP A 41 1.49 5.13 -5.72
N CYS A 42 0.59 4.43 -6.40
CA CYS A 42 0.73 4.14 -7.83
C CYS A 42 0.72 5.39 -8.74
N PHE A 43 0.02 6.45 -8.35
CA PHE A 43 -0.04 7.68 -9.15
C PHE A 43 1.21 8.56 -9.00
N VAL A 44 1.98 8.39 -7.94
CA VAL A 44 3.21 9.16 -7.71
C VAL A 44 4.40 8.29 -8.04
N LYS A 45 4.95 8.45 -9.25
CA LYS A 45 6.13 7.69 -9.76
C LYS A 45 5.97 6.17 -9.85
N GLY A 46 4.79 5.62 -9.59
CA GLY A 46 4.46 4.21 -9.76
C GLY A 46 4.28 3.49 -8.42
N CYS A 47 3.81 2.25 -8.45
CA CYS A 47 3.54 1.50 -7.22
C CYS A 47 4.85 0.97 -6.61
N ASP A 48 5.56 1.82 -5.87
CA ASP A 48 6.88 1.51 -5.30
C ASP A 48 6.95 1.71 -3.78
N GLY A 49 5.83 1.98 -3.10
CA GLY A 49 5.81 2.16 -1.65
C GLY A 49 6.43 3.48 -1.17
N SER A 50 6.74 4.44 -2.05
CA SER A 50 7.29 5.75 -1.68
C SER A 50 6.39 6.52 -0.71
N ILE A 51 5.07 6.29 -0.76
CA ILE A 51 4.11 6.93 0.14
C ILE A 51 4.34 6.57 1.62
N LEU A 52 4.99 5.45 1.90
CA LEU A 52 5.24 4.97 3.26
C LEU A 52 6.42 5.69 3.94
N ILE A 53 7.27 6.37 3.17
CA ILE A 53 8.49 7.00 3.68
C ILE A 53 8.14 8.28 4.45
N ASP A 54 8.67 8.39 5.67
CA ASP A 54 8.53 9.58 6.51
C ASP A 54 9.50 10.71 6.10
N SER A 55 9.14 11.93 6.47
CA SER A 55 10.03 13.09 6.35
C SER A 55 11.26 12.91 7.25
N VAL A 56 12.45 13.14 6.70
CA VAL A 56 13.72 13.01 7.43
C VAL A 56 14.62 14.21 7.12
N GLY A 57 15.05 14.92 8.17
CA GLY A 57 15.87 16.13 8.04
C GLY A 57 15.15 17.19 7.20
N ASN A 58 15.79 17.61 6.10
CA ASN A 58 15.22 18.61 5.18
C ASN A 58 14.38 18.00 4.05
N ASN A 59 14.22 16.67 4.00
CA ASN A 59 13.38 16.02 3.00
C ASN A 59 11.94 15.93 3.50
N VAL A 60 11.05 16.69 2.86
CA VAL A 60 9.59 16.63 3.08
C VAL A 60 9.01 15.56 2.18
N SER A 61 8.47 14.50 2.78
CA SER A 61 7.98 13.31 2.07
C SER A 61 6.61 13.52 1.43
N GLU A 62 6.15 12.51 0.69
CA GLU A 62 4.81 12.50 0.09
C GLU A 62 3.71 12.57 1.15
N LYS A 63 3.92 12.05 2.38
CA LYS A 63 2.91 12.07 3.44
C LYS A 63 2.44 13.49 3.80
N GLU A 64 3.33 14.47 3.68
CA GLU A 64 3.05 15.87 4.00
C GLU A 64 2.32 16.62 2.86
N ALA A 65 2.13 15.99 1.70
CA ALA A 65 1.37 16.59 0.62
C ALA A 65 -0.10 16.74 1.01
N GLY A 66 -0.73 17.85 0.65
CA GLY A 66 -2.14 18.13 0.96
C GLY A 66 -3.10 16.96 0.69
N PRO A 67 -3.05 16.30 -0.49
CA PRO A 67 -3.88 15.13 -0.77
C PRO A 67 -3.59 13.91 0.14
N ASN A 68 -2.40 13.81 0.72
CA ASN A 68 -1.95 12.66 1.52
C ASN A 68 -2.21 12.81 3.03
N LEU A 69 -2.48 14.03 3.52
CA LEU A 69 -2.76 14.30 4.94
C LEU A 69 -3.95 13.51 5.53
N THR A 70 -4.80 12.94 4.67
CA THR A 70 -5.97 12.16 5.07
C THR A 70 -5.88 10.68 4.65
N VAL A 71 -4.73 10.25 4.11
CA VAL A 71 -4.44 8.83 3.88
C VAL A 71 -4.19 8.18 5.25
N ARG A 72 -4.68 6.96 5.45
CA ARG A 72 -4.60 6.22 6.72
C ARG A 72 -4.38 4.74 6.49
N GLY A 73 -4.03 4.00 7.55
CA GLY A 73 -3.71 2.57 7.48
C GLY A 73 -2.22 2.28 7.33
N PHE A 74 -1.35 3.27 7.56
CA PHE A 74 0.11 3.11 7.50
C PHE A 74 0.58 2.09 8.54
N GLU A 75 0.02 2.17 9.74
CA GLU A 75 0.28 1.28 10.87
C GLU A 75 -0.08 -0.19 10.56
N ILE A 76 -1.09 -0.42 9.71
CA ILE A 76 -1.51 -1.76 9.30
C ILE A 76 -0.49 -2.36 8.32
N ILE A 77 0.06 -1.52 7.43
CA ILE A 77 1.16 -1.91 6.54
C ILE A 77 2.43 -2.20 7.34
N ASP A 78 2.74 -1.39 8.35
CA ASP A 78 3.88 -1.61 9.25
C ASP A 78 3.76 -2.93 10.03
N GLU A 79 2.56 -3.25 10.56
CA GLU A 79 2.31 -4.53 11.23
C GLU A 79 2.52 -5.71 10.28
N ALA A 80 1.94 -5.66 9.08
CA ALA A 80 2.13 -6.69 8.07
C ALA A 80 3.61 -6.83 7.68
N LYS A 81 4.32 -5.71 7.51
CA LYS A 81 5.76 -5.71 7.22
C LYS A 81 6.57 -6.34 8.35
N ALA A 82 6.28 -6.01 9.60
CA ALA A 82 6.99 -6.58 10.75
C ALA A 82 6.81 -8.11 10.84
N LEU A 83 5.60 -8.61 10.65
CA LEU A 83 5.32 -10.04 10.63
C LEU A 83 6.01 -10.76 9.46
N LEU A 84 6.01 -10.13 8.28
CA LEU A 84 6.70 -10.65 7.10
C LEU A 84 8.21 -10.67 7.29
N GLU A 85 8.81 -9.62 7.86
CA GLU A 85 10.24 -9.59 8.15
C GLU A 85 10.64 -10.63 9.21
N SER A 86 9.77 -10.93 10.18
CA SER A 86 10.02 -12.03 11.11
C SER A 86 9.94 -13.40 10.45
N ALA A 87 9.09 -13.58 9.44
CA ALA A 87 8.90 -14.87 8.77
C ALA A 87 9.91 -15.10 7.63
N CYS A 88 10.23 -14.05 6.87
CA CYS A 88 11.07 -14.10 5.68
C CYS A 88 11.80 -12.75 5.46
N PRO A 89 12.91 -12.52 6.20
CA PRO A 89 13.62 -11.25 6.21
C PRO A 89 14.05 -10.77 4.81
N GLY A 90 13.75 -9.52 4.49
CA GLY A 90 14.19 -8.84 3.27
C GLY A 90 13.59 -9.39 1.97
N VAL A 91 12.52 -10.18 2.04
CA VAL A 91 11.95 -10.85 0.86
C VAL A 91 10.81 -10.05 0.23
N VAL A 92 9.82 -9.63 1.03
CA VAL A 92 8.58 -9.02 0.53
C VAL A 92 8.69 -7.50 0.57
N SER A 93 8.46 -6.85 -0.57
CA SER A 93 8.55 -5.39 -0.70
C SER A 93 7.35 -4.71 -0.08
N CYS A 94 7.54 -3.52 0.47
CA CYS A 94 6.45 -2.71 0.99
C CYS A 94 5.42 -2.36 -0.09
N ALA A 95 5.88 -2.12 -1.33
CA ALA A 95 5.02 -1.92 -2.49
C ALA A 95 4.03 -3.07 -2.73
N ASP A 96 4.50 -4.32 -2.64
CA ASP A 96 3.61 -5.47 -2.78
C ASP A 96 2.75 -5.70 -1.54
N ILE A 97 3.18 -5.32 -0.33
CA ILE A 97 2.34 -5.37 0.87
C ILE A 97 1.11 -4.46 0.70
N ILE A 98 1.28 -3.22 0.23
CA ILE A 98 0.15 -2.30 -0.05
C ILE A 98 -0.82 -2.95 -1.04
N ALA A 99 -0.29 -3.52 -2.13
CA ALA A 99 -1.11 -4.08 -3.20
C ALA A 99 -1.88 -5.34 -2.73
N LEU A 100 -1.21 -6.24 -2.01
CA LEU A 100 -1.80 -7.44 -1.40
C LEU A 100 -2.88 -7.04 -0.37
N ALA A 101 -2.56 -6.10 0.52
CA ALA A 101 -3.45 -5.61 1.56
C ALA A 101 -4.72 -5.00 0.98
N THR A 102 -4.57 -4.19 -0.07
CA THR A 102 -5.70 -3.57 -0.79
C THR A 102 -6.60 -4.60 -1.44
N ARG A 103 -6.02 -5.55 -2.18
CA ARG A 103 -6.74 -6.64 -2.85
C ARG A 103 -7.53 -7.48 -1.84
N ASP A 104 -6.93 -7.75 -0.68
CA ASP A 104 -7.56 -8.51 0.38
C ASP A 104 -8.70 -7.71 1.05
N ALA A 105 -8.49 -6.44 1.37
CA ALA A 105 -9.51 -5.58 1.97
C ALA A 105 -10.72 -5.41 1.05
N VAL A 106 -10.51 -5.18 -0.25
CA VAL A 106 -11.59 -5.12 -1.25
C VAL A 106 -12.37 -6.43 -1.32
N SER A 107 -11.67 -7.57 -1.26
CA SER A 107 -12.34 -8.86 -1.23
C SER A 107 -13.20 -9.07 0.02
N LEU A 108 -12.77 -8.60 1.20
CA LEU A 108 -13.57 -8.66 2.43
C LEU A 108 -14.83 -7.77 2.36
N ALA A 109 -14.79 -6.69 1.59
CA ALA A 109 -15.93 -5.82 1.32
C ALA A 109 -16.92 -6.39 0.28
N GLY A 110 -16.72 -7.63 -0.20
CA GLY A 110 -17.55 -8.27 -1.22
C GLY A 110 -17.07 -8.04 -2.66
N GLY A 111 -15.89 -7.43 -2.85
CA GLY A 111 -15.24 -7.33 -4.16
C GLY A 111 -14.71 -8.68 -4.66
N GLN A 112 -14.45 -8.76 -5.96
CA GLN A 112 -13.91 -9.97 -6.58
C GLN A 112 -12.47 -10.25 -6.09
N GLN A 113 -12.22 -11.48 -5.66
CA GLN A 113 -10.86 -11.95 -5.42
C GLN A 113 -10.18 -12.28 -6.75
N TYR A 114 -8.94 -11.84 -6.92
CA TYR A 114 -8.15 -12.10 -8.12
C TYR A 114 -6.68 -12.41 -7.78
N ASN A 115 -6.03 -13.10 -8.71
CA ASN A 115 -4.60 -13.37 -8.64
C ASN A 115 -3.83 -12.08 -8.93
N LEU A 116 -3.16 -11.54 -7.92
CA LEU A 116 -2.38 -10.30 -8.03
C LEU A 116 -0.94 -10.64 -8.45
N PRO A 117 -0.42 -10.08 -9.55
CA PRO A 117 1.00 -10.15 -9.84
C PRO A 117 1.80 -9.38 -8.78
N THR A 118 2.78 -10.06 -8.20
CA THR A 118 3.76 -9.50 -7.25
C THR A 118 5.17 -9.51 -7.86
N GLY A 119 6.15 -9.00 -7.12
CA GLY A 119 7.53 -8.76 -7.54
C GLY A 119 7.90 -7.29 -7.74
N ARG A 120 7.07 -6.35 -7.25
CA ARG A 120 7.43 -4.92 -7.19
C ARG A 120 8.61 -4.73 -6.23
N ARG A 121 9.35 -3.64 -6.40
CA ARG A 121 10.46 -3.26 -5.51
C ARG A 121 10.21 -1.88 -4.94
N ASP A 122 10.78 -1.65 -3.77
CA ASP A 122 10.56 -0.41 -3.04
C ASP A 122 11.36 0.76 -3.64
N GLY A 123 10.67 1.89 -3.79
CA GLY A 123 11.23 3.18 -4.12
C GLY A 123 12.12 3.70 -3.00
N ARG A 124 13.05 4.59 -3.35
CA ARG A 124 14.00 5.20 -2.40
C ARG A 124 13.84 6.71 -2.28
N ILE A 125 12.87 7.28 -3.00
CA ILE A 125 12.66 8.71 -3.11
C ILE A 125 11.19 8.98 -2.80
N SER A 126 10.94 9.71 -1.74
CA SER A 126 9.63 10.27 -1.42
C SER A 126 9.78 11.77 -1.25
N SER A 127 9.03 12.54 -2.03
CA SER A 127 9.10 14.00 -2.00
C SER A 127 7.75 14.60 -2.28
N ILE A 128 7.36 15.58 -1.45
CA ILE A 128 6.13 16.37 -1.62
C ILE A 128 5.99 16.96 -3.03
N ASN A 129 7.11 17.32 -3.68
CA ASN A 129 7.13 17.91 -5.02
C ASN A 129 6.72 16.93 -6.13
N ASN A 130 6.71 15.62 -5.85
CA ASN A 130 6.27 14.61 -6.82
C ASN A 130 4.75 14.40 -6.79
N VAL A 131 4.05 14.90 -5.76
CA VAL A 131 2.63 14.62 -5.56
C VAL A 131 1.78 15.49 -6.49
N ASN A 132 1.34 14.89 -7.59
CA ASN A 132 0.44 15.50 -8.56
C ASN A 132 -0.83 14.64 -8.69
N LEU A 133 -1.66 14.67 -7.65
CA LEU A 133 -2.90 13.89 -7.57
C LEU A 133 -4.11 14.73 -8.00
N PRO A 134 -5.10 14.13 -8.68
CA PRO A 134 -6.30 14.85 -9.11
C PRO A 134 -7.08 15.35 -7.89
N ALA A 135 -7.40 16.65 -7.89
CA ALA A 135 -8.21 17.24 -6.83
C ALA A 135 -9.71 16.96 -7.05
N PRO A 136 -10.54 16.94 -5.99
CA PRO A 136 -11.98 16.75 -6.12
C PRO A 136 -12.70 17.79 -7.00
N SER A 137 -12.08 18.95 -7.21
CA SER A 137 -12.59 20.03 -8.05
C SER A 137 -12.17 19.93 -9.52
N PHE A 138 -11.44 18.89 -9.93
CA PHE A 138 -11.05 18.69 -11.32
C PHE A 138 -12.28 18.50 -12.21
N GLN A 139 -12.25 19.14 -13.38
CA GLN A 139 -13.19 18.85 -14.45
C GLN A 139 -12.80 17.53 -15.14
N VAL A 140 -13.77 16.88 -15.78
CA VAL A 140 -13.53 15.64 -16.55
C VAL A 140 -12.45 15.82 -17.62
N SER A 141 -12.34 17.01 -18.22
CA SER A 141 -11.32 17.33 -19.22
C SER A 141 -9.89 17.44 -18.67
N GLN A 142 -9.73 17.48 -17.34
CA GLN A 142 -8.45 17.58 -16.65
C GLN A 142 -8.00 16.23 -16.05
N ALA A 143 -8.84 15.20 -16.18
CA ALA A 143 -8.58 13.84 -15.69
C ALA A 143 -7.74 13.02 -16.66
#